data_AF-A0A6N3Z6U4-F1
#
_entry.id   AF-A0A6N3Z6U4-F1
#
_cell.length_a   1.000
_cell.length_b   1.000
_cell.length_c   1.000
_cell.angle_alpha   90.00
_cell.angle_beta   90.00
_cell.angle_gamma   90.00
#
_symmetry.space_group_name_H-M   'P 1'
#
loop_
_entity.id
_entity.type
_entity.pdbx_description
1 polymer ?
#
loop_
_entity_poly.entity_id
_entity_poly.type
_entity_poly.pdbx_seq_one_letter_code
_entity_poly.pdbx_strand_id
1 'polypeptide(L)'
;MGDISLVKKCIFCYEDCSGSKRAKEHIFPQHIQRRFSIHKAKLLNAHSKVVSGDFAGGHISILPPERQMTFSGFLAGSICSKCNNGWMSDLETKVIPFIYDLIEGYRNVSHCNNDERNLLALWAFKTSAVLSESTTAPQNRLLPRHAEQFYKSGCTEIPKRVAVFAYSSETEGFLWSLSPTWQLTTHSSLPQDLMTFMSKNAYKIFIQLGRLMLVTCYWPSETVTYTKEQWAGFELTNNGVDTITSYDTRDFFEQEAEAFLMSISAEI
;
A
#
# COMPACT_ATOMS: atom_id res chain seq x y z
N MET A 1 20.08 -35.99 -1.44
CA MET A 1 19.71 -34.93 -2.41
C MET A 1 19.59 -33.65 -1.63
N GLY A 2 20.57 -32.75 -1.77
CA GLY A 2 20.57 -31.47 -1.07
C GLY A 2 19.43 -30.61 -1.59
N ASP A 3 18.59 -30.15 -0.67
CA ASP A 3 17.55 -29.16 -0.90
C ASP A 3 18.21 -27.92 -1.53
N ILE A 4 17.89 -27.62 -2.79
CA ILE A 4 18.35 -26.38 -3.44
C ILE A 4 17.58 -25.27 -2.74
N SER A 5 18.14 -24.77 -1.63
CA SER A 5 17.57 -23.62 -0.93
C SER A 5 17.53 -22.46 -1.93
N LEU A 6 16.34 -22.15 -2.45
CA LEU A 6 16.11 -20.99 -3.29
C LEU A 6 16.64 -19.76 -2.54
N VAL A 7 17.70 -19.17 -3.07
CA VAL A 7 18.31 -17.96 -2.50
C VAL A 7 17.24 -16.87 -2.49
N LYS A 8 16.81 -16.48 -1.30
CA LYS A 8 15.79 -15.44 -1.16
C LYS A 8 16.45 -14.10 -1.45
N LYS A 9 15.88 -13.33 -2.38
CA LYS A 9 16.40 -12.01 -2.75
C LYS A 9 15.67 -10.89 -2.02
N CYS A 10 16.39 -9.80 -1.75
CA CYS A 10 15.81 -8.56 -1.25
C CYS A 10 14.90 -7.94 -2.32
N ILE A 11 13.71 -7.44 -1.96
CA ILE A 11 12.79 -6.83 -2.94
C ILE A 11 13.35 -5.56 -3.58
N PHE A 12 14.23 -4.85 -2.88
CA PHE A 12 14.76 -3.55 -3.31
C PHE A 12 16.08 -3.71 -4.06
N CYS A 13 17.11 -4.24 -3.39
CA CYS A 13 18.45 -4.32 -3.96
C CYS A 13 18.75 -5.63 -4.72
N TYR A 14 17.84 -6.60 -4.69
CA TYR A 14 18.01 -7.94 -5.30
C TYR A 14 19.22 -8.74 -4.83
N GLU A 15 19.97 -8.26 -3.83
CA GLU A 15 21.03 -9.01 -3.17
C GLU A 15 20.45 -10.18 -2.35
N ASP A 16 21.31 -11.16 -2.06
CA ASP A 16 20.99 -12.31 -1.21
C ASP A 16 20.54 -11.87 0.19
N CYS A 17 19.37 -12.35 0.58
CA CYS A 17 18.65 -12.07 1.80
C CYS A 17 18.39 -13.36 2.60
N SER A 18 19.27 -14.35 2.47
CA SER A 18 19.19 -15.63 3.18
C SER A 18 19.97 -15.60 4.49
N GLY A 19 19.57 -16.44 5.45
CA GLY A 19 20.28 -16.61 6.73
C GLY A 19 20.46 -15.29 7.50
N SER A 20 21.69 -15.00 7.93
CA SER A 20 22.06 -13.81 8.72
C SER A 20 21.96 -12.48 7.96
N LYS A 21 21.85 -12.52 6.62
CA LYS A 21 21.67 -11.32 5.79
C LYS A 21 20.22 -10.83 5.78
N ARG A 22 19.28 -11.64 6.26
CA ARG A 22 17.86 -11.29 6.35
C ARG A 22 17.60 -10.40 7.56
N ALA A 23 16.96 -9.26 7.32
CA ALA A 23 16.47 -8.41 8.38
C ALA A 23 15.17 -8.94 8.99
N LYS A 24 14.90 -8.57 10.24
CA LYS A 24 13.57 -8.73 10.85
C LYS A 24 12.78 -7.43 10.64
N GLU A 25 12.55 -7.07 9.38
CA GLU A 25 11.80 -5.85 9.08
C GLU A 25 10.35 -6.03 9.51
N HIS A 26 9.84 -5.09 10.31
CA HIS A 26 8.44 -5.07 10.68
C HIS A 26 7.65 -4.33 9.60
N ILE A 27 6.52 -4.89 9.17
CA ILE A 27 5.68 -4.25 8.15
C ILE A 27 5.11 -2.93 8.66
N PHE A 28 4.66 -2.94 9.91
CA PHE A 28 4.37 -1.75 10.67
C PHE A 28 5.58 -1.40 11.52
N PRO A 29 6.22 -0.23 11.33
CA PRO A 29 7.46 0.10 12.01
C PRO A 29 7.39 -0.09 13.53
N GLN A 30 8.46 -0.65 14.11
CA GLN A 30 8.47 -1.02 15.52
C GLN A 30 8.24 0.18 16.46
N HIS A 31 8.71 1.37 16.08
CA HIS A 31 8.52 2.59 16.84
C HIS A 31 7.02 2.99 16.92
N ILE A 32 6.26 2.82 15.83
CA ILE A 32 4.81 3.01 15.81
C ILE A 32 4.14 1.97 16.70
N GLN A 33 4.53 0.70 16.58
CA GLN A 33 3.95 -0.36 17.43
C GLN A 33 4.12 -0.10 18.93
N ARG A 34 5.27 0.48 19.32
CA ARG A 34 5.56 0.86 20.71
C ARG A 34 4.77 2.10 21.12
N ARG A 35 4.77 3.17 20.29
CA ARG A 35 4.08 4.43 20.56
C ARG A 35 2.59 4.23 20.83
N PHE A 36 1.94 3.38 20.04
CA PHE A 36 0.50 3.11 20.14
C PHE A 36 0.17 1.83 20.93
N SER A 37 1.18 1.19 21.54
CA SER A 37 1.02 -0.03 22.34
C SER A 37 0.32 -1.21 21.61
N ILE A 38 0.34 -1.23 20.28
CA ILE A 38 -0.33 -2.25 19.45
C ILE A 38 0.51 -3.51 19.19
N HIS A 39 1.77 -3.56 19.64
CA HIS A 39 2.69 -4.67 19.36
C HIS A 39 2.13 -6.08 19.64
N LYS A 40 1.28 -6.22 20.67
CA LYS A 40 0.60 -7.49 21.03
C LYS A 40 -0.83 -7.62 20.48
N ALA A 41 -1.37 -6.57 19.87
CA ALA A 41 -2.69 -6.62 19.27
C ALA A 41 -2.72 -7.66 18.15
N LYS A 42 -3.82 -8.41 18.05
CA LYS A 42 -4.02 -9.37 16.98
C LYS A 42 -4.30 -8.62 15.69
N LEU A 43 -3.66 -9.05 14.61
CA LEU A 43 -3.98 -8.59 13.28
C LEU A 43 -5.26 -9.28 12.81
N LEU A 44 -6.26 -8.49 12.45
CA LEU A 44 -7.44 -8.97 11.75
C LEU A 44 -7.11 -9.13 10.27
N ASN A 45 -6.43 -10.22 9.93
CA ASN A 45 -6.07 -10.52 8.54
C ASN A 45 -7.27 -11.18 7.85
N ALA A 46 -8.13 -10.40 7.22
CA ALA A 46 -9.13 -10.94 6.30
C ALA A 46 -8.47 -11.23 4.95
N HIS A 47 -8.28 -12.51 4.62
CA HIS A 47 -7.84 -12.88 3.27
C HIS A 47 -9.07 -12.88 2.34
N SER A 48 -9.13 -11.93 1.42
CA SER A 48 -10.09 -11.98 0.32
C SER A 48 -9.52 -12.88 -0.79
N LYS A 49 -10.13 -14.05 -1.00
CA LYS A 49 -9.84 -14.89 -2.16
C LYS A 49 -10.99 -14.71 -3.16
N VAL A 50 -10.64 -14.37 -4.40
CA VAL A 50 -11.62 -14.44 -5.50
C VAL A 50 -11.92 -15.92 -5.73
N VAL A 51 -13.15 -16.35 -5.43
CA VAL A 51 -13.59 -17.72 -5.62
C VAL A 51 -14.37 -17.77 -6.93
N SER A 52 -13.68 -18.19 -7.99
CA SER A 52 -14.15 -18.58 -9.33
C SER A 52 -15.00 -17.58 -10.16
N GLY A 53 -14.69 -17.52 -11.46
CA GLY A 53 -15.71 -17.41 -12.50
C GLY A 53 -15.88 -16.04 -13.15
N ASP A 54 -16.27 -15.02 -12.39
CA ASP A 54 -16.85 -13.81 -13.02
C ASP A 54 -16.03 -12.55 -12.75
N PHE A 55 -15.29 -12.14 -13.78
CA PHE A 55 -14.46 -10.93 -13.82
C PHE A 55 -15.27 -9.62 -13.74
N ALA A 56 -16.60 -9.69 -13.64
CA ALA A 56 -17.51 -8.54 -13.58
C ALA A 56 -18.49 -8.59 -12.38
N GLY A 57 -18.23 -9.41 -11.37
CA GLY A 57 -19.11 -9.51 -10.19
C GLY A 57 -18.79 -10.64 -9.22
N GLY A 58 -17.60 -11.24 -9.30
CA GLY A 58 -17.24 -12.45 -8.56
C GLY A 58 -17.42 -12.32 -7.05
N HIS A 59 -18.04 -13.33 -6.45
CA HIS A 59 -18.15 -13.48 -5.01
C HIS A 59 -16.75 -13.46 -4.37
N ILE A 60 -16.48 -12.41 -3.58
CA ILE A 60 -15.30 -12.37 -2.70
C ILE A 60 -15.60 -13.27 -1.51
N SER A 61 -14.89 -14.39 -1.39
CA SER A 61 -14.92 -15.18 -0.16
C SER A 61 -13.87 -14.63 0.80
N ILE A 62 -14.34 -14.07 1.91
CA ILE A 62 -13.48 -13.69 3.03
C ILE A 62 -13.19 -14.97 3.82
N LEU A 63 -11.96 -15.47 3.69
CA LEU A 63 -11.52 -16.63 4.46
C LEU A 63 -10.94 -16.16 5.80
N PRO A 64 -11.29 -16.82 6.92
CA PRO A 64 -10.63 -16.55 8.19
C PRO A 64 -9.13 -16.88 8.06
N PRO A 65 -8.25 -16.09 8.69
CA PRO A 65 -6.82 -16.32 8.57
C PRO A 65 -6.44 -17.68 9.16
N GLU A 66 -5.66 -18.46 8.41
CA GLU A 66 -5.14 -19.77 8.85
C GLU A 66 -4.26 -19.65 10.12
N ARG A 67 -3.72 -18.46 10.38
CA ARG A 67 -2.87 -18.18 11.54
C ARG A 67 -3.16 -16.79 12.10
N GLN A 68 -3.48 -16.73 13.40
CA GLN A 68 -3.54 -15.47 14.13
C GLN A 68 -2.11 -14.95 14.39
N MET A 69 -1.81 -13.77 13.88
CA MET A 69 -0.53 -13.08 14.07
C MET A 69 -0.73 -11.81 14.89
N THR A 70 0.31 -11.37 15.60
CA THR A 70 0.35 -10.04 16.23
C THR A 70 1.12 -9.06 15.34
N PHE A 71 0.97 -7.76 15.57
CA PHE A 71 1.77 -6.74 14.90
C PHE A 71 3.28 -6.99 15.04
N SER A 72 3.75 -7.42 16.22
CA SER A 72 5.17 -7.71 16.43
C SER A 72 5.65 -8.94 15.66
N GLY A 73 4.75 -9.90 15.37
CA GLY A 73 5.05 -11.09 14.59
C GLY A 73 4.93 -10.88 13.08
N PHE A 74 4.40 -9.74 12.63
CA PHE A 74 4.18 -9.44 11.23
C PHE A 74 5.43 -8.80 10.62
N LEU A 75 6.28 -9.67 10.11
CA LEU A 75 7.59 -9.35 9.57
C LEU A 75 7.61 -9.57 8.05
N ALA A 76 8.35 -8.71 7.34
CA ALA A 76 8.62 -8.93 5.93
C ALA A 76 9.69 -10.00 5.73
N GLY A 77 9.43 -10.89 4.77
CA GLY A 77 10.27 -12.07 4.58
C GLY A 77 11.51 -11.85 3.71
N SER A 78 11.60 -10.73 2.99
CA SER A 78 12.47 -10.51 1.80
C SER A 78 13.16 -9.15 1.85
N ILE A 79 13.58 -8.72 3.05
CA ILE A 79 14.33 -7.47 3.24
C ILE A 79 15.70 -7.80 3.83
N CYS A 80 16.78 -7.36 3.16
CA CYS A 80 18.13 -7.58 3.66
C CYS A 80 18.52 -6.56 4.73
N SER A 81 19.45 -6.93 5.60
CA SER A 81 19.94 -6.07 6.69
C SER A 81 20.54 -4.75 6.20
N LYS A 82 21.13 -4.74 5.00
CA LYS A 82 21.70 -3.53 4.37
C LYS A 82 20.62 -2.51 4.01
N CYS A 83 19.51 -2.93 3.40
CA CYS A 83 18.39 -2.03 3.12
C CYS A 83 17.70 -1.59 4.42
N ASN A 84 17.42 -2.55 5.31
CA ASN A 84 16.72 -2.31 6.57
C ASN A 84 17.43 -1.29 7.45
N ASN A 85 18.72 -1.48 7.68
CA ASN A 85 19.52 -0.63 8.58
C ASN A 85 20.14 0.57 7.86
N GLY A 86 19.92 0.72 6.56
CA GLY A 86 20.39 1.84 5.75
C GLY A 86 19.23 2.77 5.42
N TRP A 87 18.96 2.94 4.13
CA TRP A 87 17.98 3.91 3.62
C TRP A 87 16.59 3.79 4.26
N MET A 88 16.14 2.59 4.62
CA MET A 88 14.83 2.40 5.25
C MET A 88 14.78 3.04 6.64
N SER A 89 15.82 2.81 7.44
CA SER A 89 15.94 3.44 8.76
C SER A 89 16.17 4.95 8.67
N ASP A 90 16.92 5.40 7.67
CA ASP A 90 17.11 6.85 7.41
C ASP A 90 15.79 7.52 7.05
N LEU A 91 14.98 6.89 6.19
CA LEU A 91 13.67 7.39 5.80
C LEU A 91 12.71 7.44 6.99
N GLU A 92 12.69 6.39 7.83
CA GLU A 92 11.89 6.39 9.07
C GLU A 92 12.29 7.54 10.00
N THR A 93 13.60 7.76 10.18
CA THR A 93 14.11 8.86 11.02
C THR A 93 13.64 10.23 10.51
N LYS A 94 13.55 10.41 9.19
CA LYS A 94 13.09 11.66 8.57
C LYS A 94 11.59 11.91 8.71
N VAL A 95 10.75 10.87 8.79
CA VAL A 95 9.29 11.04 8.93
C VAL A 95 8.82 11.12 10.38
N ILE A 96 9.56 10.53 11.32
CA ILE A 96 9.24 10.54 12.76
C ILE A 96 8.84 11.93 13.30
N PRO A 97 9.50 13.05 12.93
CA PRO A 97 9.17 14.36 13.46
C PRO A 97 7.73 14.83 13.24
N PHE A 98 7.02 14.28 12.24
CA PHE A 98 5.65 14.71 11.93
C PHE A 98 4.63 13.57 11.77
N ILE A 99 5.07 12.33 11.48
CA ILE A 99 4.14 11.23 11.21
C ILE A 99 3.27 10.88 12.42
N TYR A 100 3.77 11.07 13.65
CA TYR A 100 2.97 10.82 14.85
C TYR A 100 1.80 11.78 14.96
N ASP A 101 2.00 13.07 14.69
CA ASP A 101 0.92 14.05 14.72
C ASP A 101 -0.17 13.73 13.69
N LEU A 102 0.21 13.16 12.54
CA LEU A 102 -0.74 12.69 11.53
C LEU A 102 -1.51 11.44 12.00
N ILE A 103 -0.80 10.47 12.59
CA ILE A 103 -1.41 9.22 13.10
C ILE A 103 -2.33 9.50 14.28
N GLU A 104 -1.94 10.41 15.18
CA GLU A 104 -2.73 10.83 16.36
C GLU A 104 -3.84 11.82 15.99
N GLY A 105 -3.79 12.41 14.79
CA GLY A 105 -4.74 13.41 14.31
C GLY A 105 -4.55 14.80 14.91
N TYR A 106 -3.43 15.06 15.59
CA TYR A 106 -3.05 16.42 16.01
C TYR A 106 -2.74 17.34 14.83
N ARG A 107 -2.43 16.76 13.67
CA ARG A 107 -2.18 17.49 12.42
C ARG A 107 -2.91 16.82 11.25
N ASN A 108 -3.55 17.63 10.42
CA ASN A 108 -4.15 17.17 9.18
C ASN A 108 -3.09 17.09 8.06
N VAL A 109 -3.18 16.08 7.19
CA VAL A 109 -2.28 15.89 6.03
C VAL A 109 -2.28 17.13 5.11
N SER A 110 -3.39 17.87 5.02
CA SER A 110 -3.47 19.12 4.26
C SER A 110 -2.43 20.16 4.70
N HIS A 111 -2.01 20.14 5.96
CA HIS A 111 -1.04 21.07 6.53
C HIS A 111 0.41 20.62 6.33
N CYS A 112 0.67 19.46 5.74
CA CYS A 112 2.03 19.05 5.37
C CYS A 112 2.59 19.97 4.29
N ASN A 113 3.84 20.42 4.46
CA ASN A 113 4.57 21.13 3.42
C ASN A 113 5.04 20.16 2.33
N ASN A 114 5.65 20.69 1.25
CA ASN A 114 6.07 19.87 0.11
C ASN A 114 7.10 18.80 0.48
N ASP A 115 8.06 19.12 1.36
CA ASP A 115 9.09 18.17 1.79
C ASP A 115 8.50 17.04 2.63
N GLU A 116 7.59 17.36 3.55
CA GLU A 116 6.86 16.38 4.37
C GLU A 116 5.96 15.50 3.50
N ARG A 117 5.26 16.07 2.52
CA ARG A 117 4.45 15.31 1.55
C ARG A 117 5.32 14.33 0.76
N ASN A 118 6.48 14.77 0.28
CA ASN A 118 7.42 13.92 -0.42
C ASN A 118 7.95 12.79 0.48
N LEU A 119 8.40 13.11 1.69
CA LEU A 119 8.86 12.12 2.67
C LEU A 119 7.76 11.11 3.02
N LEU A 120 6.53 11.58 3.19
CA LEU A 120 5.37 10.73 3.45
C LEU A 120 5.06 9.82 2.26
N ALA A 121 5.19 10.30 1.01
CA ALA A 121 5.02 9.48 -0.18
C ALA A 121 6.07 8.36 -0.27
N LEU A 122 7.35 8.70 -0.08
CA LEU A 122 8.46 7.74 -0.09
C LEU A 122 8.25 6.68 1.01
N TRP A 123 7.86 7.11 2.21
CA TRP A 123 7.62 6.23 3.33
C TRP A 123 6.40 5.33 3.12
N ALA A 124 5.31 5.88 2.57
CA ALA A 124 4.11 5.12 2.23
C ALA A 124 4.42 4.06 1.18
N PHE A 125 5.14 4.40 0.11
CA PHE A 125 5.57 3.45 -0.92
C PHE A 125 6.46 2.34 -0.34
N LYS A 126 7.47 2.70 0.46
CA LYS A 126 8.31 1.73 1.18
C LYS A 126 7.45 0.75 1.97
N THR A 127 6.52 1.28 2.76
CA THR A 127 5.68 0.48 3.67
C THR A 127 4.72 -0.41 2.87
N SER A 128 4.15 0.10 1.78
CA SER A 128 3.32 -0.68 0.85
C SER A 128 4.12 -1.79 0.15
N ALA A 129 5.37 -1.55 -0.25
CA ALA A 129 6.21 -2.57 -0.86
C ALA A 129 6.55 -3.71 0.13
N VAL A 130 6.90 -3.35 1.37
CA VAL A 130 7.18 -4.29 2.46
C VAL A 130 5.92 -5.10 2.82
N LEU A 131 4.77 -4.43 2.97
CA LEU A 131 3.48 -5.09 3.19
C LEU A 131 3.16 -6.04 2.03
N SER A 132 3.30 -5.58 0.79
CA SER A 132 2.96 -6.37 -0.39
C SER A 132 3.72 -7.69 -0.45
N GLU A 133 5.00 -7.73 -0.07
CA GLU A 133 5.77 -8.98 -0.04
C GLU A 133 5.46 -9.84 1.20
N SER A 134 4.99 -9.26 2.28
CA SER A 134 4.63 -10.09 3.44
C SER A 134 3.41 -10.97 3.22
N THR A 135 2.57 -10.63 2.24
CA THR A 135 1.32 -11.33 1.96
C THR A 135 1.52 -12.51 1.02
N THR A 136 0.72 -13.55 1.19
CA THR A 136 0.69 -14.74 0.32
C THR A 136 -0.29 -14.60 -0.85
N ALA A 137 -1.11 -13.54 -0.91
CA ALA A 137 -2.07 -13.31 -1.97
C ALA A 137 -1.34 -13.18 -3.33
N PRO A 138 -1.65 -13.98 -4.36
CA PRO A 138 -0.88 -13.99 -5.60
C PRO A 138 -1.13 -12.76 -6.51
N GLN A 139 -2.13 -11.94 -6.18
CA GLN A 139 -2.65 -10.86 -7.01
C GLN A 139 -2.60 -9.52 -6.27
N ASN A 140 -2.61 -8.41 -7.02
CA ASN A 140 -2.60 -7.02 -6.52
C ASN A 140 -1.37 -6.66 -5.70
N ARG A 141 -0.25 -7.37 -5.93
CA ARG A 141 1.02 -7.03 -5.33
C ARG A 141 1.67 -5.88 -6.06
N LEU A 142 2.44 -5.10 -5.30
CA LEU A 142 3.39 -4.16 -5.88
C LEU A 142 4.33 -4.90 -6.83
N LEU A 143 4.49 -4.36 -8.05
CA LEU A 143 5.30 -5.01 -9.07
C LEU A 143 6.78 -4.94 -8.67
N PRO A 144 7.55 -6.06 -8.70
CA PRO A 144 8.97 -6.06 -8.32
C PRO A 144 9.79 -4.98 -9.03
N ARG A 145 9.52 -4.73 -10.32
CA ARG A 145 10.17 -3.67 -11.10
C ARG A 145 10.00 -2.26 -10.50
N HIS A 146 8.90 -1.99 -9.80
CA HIS A 146 8.69 -0.70 -9.15
C HIS A 146 9.56 -0.56 -7.89
N ALA A 147 9.69 -1.63 -7.09
CA ALA A 147 10.65 -1.63 -5.98
C ALA A 147 12.10 -1.50 -6.48
N GLU A 148 12.43 -2.13 -7.60
CA GLU A 148 13.73 -2.00 -8.26
C GLU A 148 14.00 -0.56 -8.72
N GLN A 149 13.05 0.05 -9.44
CA GLN A 149 13.16 1.43 -9.93
C GLN A 149 13.31 2.42 -8.78
N PHE A 150 12.52 2.26 -7.71
CA PHE A 150 12.63 3.05 -6.50
C PHE A 150 14.02 2.92 -5.85
N TYR A 151 14.57 1.70 -5.77
CA TYR A 151 15.90 1.52 -5.21
C TYR A 151 16.99 2.15 -6.10
N LYS A 152 16.88 1.99 -7.42
CA LYS A 152 17.81 2.56 -8.42
C LYS A 152 17.78 4.09 -8.48
N SER A 153 16.68 4.73 -8.10
CA SER A 153 16.61 6.20 -7.93
C SER A 153 17.28 6.68 -6.64
N GLY A 154 18.00 5.81 -5.91
CA GLY A 154 18.57 6.13 -4.61
C GLY A 154 17.50 6.25 -3.52
N CYS A 155 16.32 5.67 -3.72
CA CYS A 155 15.16 5.75 -2.81
C CYS A 155 14.64 7.18 -2.64
N THR A 156 14.76 8.00 -3.69
CA THR A 156 14.34 9.41 -3.69
C THR A 156 13.18 9.71 -4.62
N GLU A 157 12.87 8.81 -5.55
CA GLU A 157 11.79 8.99 -6.53
C GLU A 157 10.86 7.78 -6.56
N ILE A 158 9.56 8.05 -6.45
CA ILE A 158 8.51 7.06 -6.68
C ILE A 158 8.46 6.71 -8.18
N PRO A 159 8.34 5.43 -8.55
CA PRO A 159 8.23 5.03 -9.95
C PRO A 159 7.10 5.75 -10.67
N LYS A 160 7.33 6.12 -11.93
CA LYS A 160 6.34 6.84 -12.75
C LYS A 160 4.98 6.13 -12.73
N ARG A 161 3.91 6.92 -12.64
CA ARG A 161 2.51 6.44 -12.66
C ARG A 161 2.12 5.61 -11.44
N VAL A 162 3.00 5.46 -10.45
CA VAL A 162 2.58 5.01 -9.12
C VAL A 162 2.10 6.24 -8.37
N ALA A 163 0.85 6.20 -7.92
CA ALA A 163 0.26 7.25 -7.14
C ALA A 163 0.23 6.89 -5.65
N VAL A 164 0.44 7.89 -4.79
CA VAL A 164 0.26 7.79 -3.35
C VAL A 164 -0.73 8.84 -2.91
N PHE A 165 -1.79 8.43 -2.22
CA PHE A 165 -2.79 9.29 -1.64
C PHE A 165 -2.74 9.22 -0.12
N ALA A 166 -3.05 10.34 0.54
CA ALA A 166 -3.11 10.41 1.99
C ALA A 166 -4.32 11.20 2.48
N TYR A 167 -4.99 10.67 3.49
CA TYR A 167 -6.20 11.23 4.09
C TYR A 167 -6.11 11.21 5.61
N SER A 168 -6.67 12.24 6.25
CA SER A 168 -6.80 12.35 7.70
C SER A 168 -8.21 11.92 8.09
N SER A 169 -8.29 10.70 8.59
CA SER A 169 -9.50 10.01 9.02
C SER A 169 -10.07 10.56 10.32
N GLU A 170 -11.39 10.59 10.43
CA GLU A 170 -12.09 10.87 11.69
C GLU A 170 -12.03 9.67 12.64
N THR A 171 -11.95 8.46 12.07
CA THR A 171 -11.83 7.20 12.79
C THR A 171 -10.37 6.78 12.99
N GLU A 172 -10.11 6.10 14.11
CA GLU A 172 -8.82 5.49 14.42
C GLU A 172 -8.82 4.01 14.07
N GLY A 173 -7.73 3.55 13.42
CA GLY A 173 -7.60 2.16 13.03
C GLY A 173 -6.17 1.77 12.72
N PHE A 174 -5.88 0.47 12.80
CA PHE A 174 -4.64 -0.12 12.31
C PHE A 174 -4.99 -1.21 11.31
N LEU A 175 -5.37 -0.77 10.11
CA LEU A 175 -5.94 -1.59 9.05
C LEU A 175 -5.01 -1.62 7.84
N TRP A 176 -5.17 -2.64 7.01
CA TRP A 176 -4.47 -2.72 5.73
C TRP A 176 -5.25 -3.59 4.74
N SER A 177 -5.05 -3.35 3.45
CA SER A 177 -5.67 -4.14 2.39
C SER A 177 -4.83 -4.12 1.11
N LEU A 178 -4.79 -5.25 0.39
CA LEU A 178 -4.34 -5.33 -1.00
C LEU A 178 -5.59 -5.52 -1.87
N SER A 179 -6.19 -4.41 -2.29
CA SER A 179 -7.48 -4.43 -2.96
C SER A 179 -7.37 -4.88 -4.42
N PRO A 180 -8.17 -5.88 -4.85
CA PRO A 180 -8.36 -6.19 -6.27
C PRO A 180 -9.28 -5.18 -6.96
N THR A 181 -10.05 -4.42 -6.19
CA THR A 181 -11.20 -3.69 -6.70
C THR A 181 -10.79 -2.29 -7.13
N TRP A 182 -11.18 -1.96 -8.35
CA TRP A 182 -11.06 -0.64 -8.93
C TRP A 182 -12.41 -0.20 -9.46
N GLN A 183 -12.79 1.04 -9.14
CA GLN A 183 -13.83 1.71 -9.88
C GLN A 183 -13.18 2.31 -11.14
N LEU A 184 -13.67 1.87 -12.29
CA LEU A 184 -13.22 2.33 -13.59
C LEU A 184 -14.37 3.06 -14.28
N THR A 185 -14.10 4.30 -14.67
CA THR A 185 -14.96 5.05 -15.58
C THR A 185 -14.37 4.90 -16.98
N THR A 186 -15.19 4.45 -17.93
CA THR A 186 -14.72 4.22 -19.30
C THR A 186 -15.68 4.83 -20.31
N HIS A 187 -15.17 5.53 -21.32
CA HIS A 187 -16.01 6.07 -22.39
C HIS A 187 -16.47 5.01 -23.40
N SER A 188 -15.86 3.83 -23.38
CA SER A 188 -16.19 2.70 -24.25
C SER A 188 -15.91 1.37 -23.56
N SER A 189 -16.57 0.30 -24.01
CA SER A 189 -16.34 -1.04 -23.47
C SER A 189 -14.90 -1.47 -23.72
N LEU A 190 -14.17 -1.78 -22.65
CA LEU A 190 -12.79 -2.27 -22.76
C LEU A 190 -12.76 -3.75 -23.17
N PRO A 191 -11.87 -4.16 -24.08
CA PRO A 191 -11.69 -5.57 -24.42
C PRO A 191 -11.36 -6.43 -23.19
N GLN A 192 -11.92 -7.64 -23.12
CA GLN A 192 -11.75 -8.54 -21.97
C GLN A 192 -10.27 -8.87 -21.68
N ASP A 193 -9.46 -9.03 -22.73
CA ASP A 193 -8.03 -9.31 -22.58
C ASP A 193 -7.28 -8.14 -21.95
N LEU A 194 -7.67 -6.91 -22.30
CA LEU A 194 -7.10 -5.70 -21.72
C LEU A 194 -7.48 -5.59 -20.24
N MET A 195 -8.74 -5.83 -19.89
CA MET A 195 -9.20 -5.89 -18.50
C MET A 195 -8.46 -6.95 -17.68
N THR A 196 -8.22 -8.12 -18.29
CA THR A 196 -7.46 -9.22 -17.67
C THR A 196 -5.98 -8.86 -17.49
N PHE A 197 -5.38 -8.19 -18.47
CA PHE A 197 -4.01 -7.69 -18.36
C PHE A 197 -3.91 -6.61 -17.27
N MET A 198 -4.86 -5.67 -17.25
CA MET A 198 -4.88 -4.56 -16.30
C MET A 198 -5.02 -5.07 -14.87
N SER A 199 -6.01 -5.91 -14.59
CA SER A 199 -6.23 -6.51 -13.26
C SER A 199 -5.02 -7.28 -12.72
N LYS A 200 -4.24 -7.95 -13.58
CA LYS A 200 -3.02 -8.68 -13.17
C LYS A 200 -1.83 -7.77 -12.86
N ASN A 201 -1.80 -6.56 -13.44
CA ASN A 201 -0.66 -5.66 -13.35
C ASN A 201 -0.96 -4.37 -12.57
N ALA A 202 -2.22 -4.14 -12.20
CA ALA A 202 -2.63 -3.08 -11.30
C ALA A 202 -2.47 -3.53 -9.84
N TYR A 203 -2.30 -2.56 -8.95
CA TYR A 203 -2.34 -2.81 -7.51
C TYR A 203 -2.86 -1.58 -6.78
N LYS A 204 -3.53 -1.83 -5.66
CA LYS A 204 -4.05 -0.79 -4.79
C LYS A 204 -3.90 -1.23 -3.35
N ILE A 205 -2.94 -0.63 -2.66
CA ILE A 205 -2.50 -1.04 -1.33
C ILE A 205 -2.91 0.04 -0.34
N PHE A 206 -3.81 -0.31 0.57
CA PHE A 206 -4.30 0.56 1.62
C PHE A 206 -3.64 0.25 2.95
N ILE A 207 -3.32 1.30 3.70
CA ILE A 207 -2.80 1.23 5.06
C ILE A 207 -3.47 2.34 5.88
N GLN A 208 -4.00 2.00 7.05
CA GLN A 208 -4.41 2.96 8.07
C GLN A 208 -3.55 2.78 9.31
N LEU A 209 -3.04 3.90 9.84
CA LEU A 209 -2.34 4.00 11.10
C LEU A 209 -2.99 5.11 11.92
N GLY A 210 -3.70 4.76 12.98
CA GLY A 210 -4.52 5.71 13.71
C GLY A 210 -5.47 6.43 12.75
N ARG A 211 -5.31 7.75 12.67
CA ARG A 211 -6.08 8.65 11.80
C ARG A 211 -5.41 8.91 10.44
N LEU A 212 -4.21 8.41 10.21
CA LEU A 212 -3.54 8.54 8.90
C LEU A 212 -3.93 7.37 8.01
N MET A 213 -4.61 7.65 6.90
CA MET A 213 -4.90 6.69 5.85
C MET A 213 -4.03 6.95 4.62
N LEU A 214 -3.53 5.88 4.01
CA LEU A 214 -2.65 5.92 2.85
C LEU A 214 -3.10 4.90 1.82
N VAL A 215 -3.06 5.29 0.54
CA VAL A 215 -3.25 4.39 -0.59
C VAL A 215 -2.09 4.54 -1.57
N THR A 216 -1.36 3.46 -1.79
CA THR A 216 -0.36 3.36 -2.86
C THR A 216 -0.93 2.53 -3.99
N CYS A 217 -1.05 3.09 -5.19
CA CYS A 217 -1.69 2.41 -6.29
C CYS A 217 -0.97 2.60 -7.63
N TYR A 218 -1.20 1.66 -8.53
CA TYR A 218 -0.71 1.69 -9.90
C TYR A 218 -1.74 1.05 -10.83
N TRP A 219 -1.90 1.64 -12.00
CA TRP A 219 -2.73 1.15 -13.08
C TRP A 219 -1.88 1.06 -14.34
N PRO A 220 -1.89 -0.04 -15.10
CA PRO A 220 -0.89 -0.24 -16.14
C PRO A 220 -1.11 0.57 -17.43
N SER A 221 -2.33 1.07 -17.71
CA SER A 221 -2.64 1.76 -18.97
C SER A 221 -2.09 3.18 -19.05
N GLU A 222 -1.26 3.50 -20.04
CA GLU A 222 -0.70 4.85 -20.22
C GLU A 222 -1.75 5.95 -20.44
N THR A 223 -2.94 5.58 -20.89
CA THR A 223 -4.07 6.49 -21.12
C THR A 223 -4.90 6.76 -19.87
N VAL A 224 -4.57 6.14 -18.73
CA VAL A 224 -5.35 6.29 -17.51
C VAL A 224 -5.09 7.65 -16.86
N THR A 225 -6.16 8.28 -16.42
CA THR A 225 -6.09 9.36 -15.44
C THR A 225 -6.56 8.82 -14.10
N TYR A 226 -5.78 9.03 -13.06
CA TYR A 226 -6.26 8.75 -11.71
C TYR A 226 -7.34 9.73 -11.36
N THR A 227 -8.38 9.24 -10.71
CA THR A 227 -9.45 10.08 -10.21
C THR A 227 -9.58 9.92 -8.71
N LYS A 228 -10.04 10.97 -8.05
CA LYS A 228 -10.37 10.93 -6.63
C LYS A 228 -11.66 11.70 -6.38
N GLU A 229 -12.43 11.31 -5.38
CA GLU A 229 -13.57 12.14 -4.97
C GLU A 229 -13.11 13.45 -4.29
N GLN A 230 -14.00 14.43 -4.21
CA GLN A 230 -13.69 15.73 -3.61
C GLN A 230 -13.24 15.63 -2.15
N TRP A 231 -13.89 14.75 -1.38
CA TRP A 231 -13.54 14.54 0.03
C TRP A 231 -12.31 13.64 0.19
N ALA A 232 -11.98 12.84 -0.82
CA ALA A 232 -10.83 11.96 -0.81
C ALA A 232 -9.55 12.79 -0.65
N GLY A 233 -8.59 12.23 0.10
CA GLY A 233 -7.36 12.90 0.50
C GLY A 233 -6.47 13.46 -0.63
N PHE A 234 -5.29 13.90 -0.25
CA PHE A 234 -4.34 14.54 -1.16
C PHE A 234 -3.54 13.50 -1.94
N GLU A 235 -3.34 13.73 -3.24
CA GLU A 235 -2.24 13.08 -3.94
C GLU A 235 -0.92 13.64 -3.39
N LEU A 236 -0.04 12.74 -2.96
CA LEU A 236 1.32 13.07 -2.50
C LEU A 236 2.34 12.96 -3.62
N THR A 237 2.08 12.07 -4.57
CA THR A 237 2.76 12.02 -5.86
C THR A 237 2.15 13.08 -6.78
N ASN A 238 2.83 13.47 -7.86
CA ASN A 238 2.30 14.46 -8.81
C ASN A 238 2.03 13.78 -10.15
N ASN A 239 1.13 12.79 -10.17
CA ASN A 239 0.78 12.07 -11.41
C ASN A 239 -0.32 12.77 -12.22
N GLY A 240 -0.96 13.79 -11.66
CA GLY A 240 -2.14 14.41 -12.25
C GLY A 240 -3.36 13.56 -11.92
N VAL A 241 -4.21 14.09 -11.04
CA VAL A 241 -5.43 13.43 -10.56
C VAL A 241 -6.61 14.35 -10.79
N ASP A 242 -7.64 13.81 -11.45
CA ASP A 242 -8.90 14.51 -11.63
C ASP A 242 -9.81 14.32 -10.42
N THR A 243 -10.56 15.37 -10.07
CA THR A 243 -11.49 15.33 -8.95
C THR A 243 -12.91 15.07 -9.44
N ILE A 244 -13.52 13.98 -8.96
CA ILE A 244 -14.90 13.60 -9.24
C ILE A 244 -15.83 14.20 -8.18
N THR A 245 -16.97 14.71 -8.62
CA THR A 245 -18.03 15.28 -7.76
C THR A 245 -19.40 14.63 -7.99
N SER A 246 -19.49 13.58 -8.80
CA SER A 246 -20.76 12.98 -9.23
C SER A 246 -21.35 11.97 -8.25
N TYR A 247 -20.56 11.46 -7.31
CA TYR A 247 -20.99 10.54 -6.26
C TYR A 247 -20.09 10.66 -5.03
N ASP A 248 -20.58 10.19 -3.87
CA ASP A 248 -19.85 10.14 -2.61
C ASP A 248 -19.78 8.69 -2.11
N THR A 249 -18.58 8.09 -2.09
CA THR A 249 -18.40 6.71 -1.62
C THR A 249 -18.80 6.50 -0.16
N ARG A 250 -18.87 7.56 0.65
CA ARG A 250 -19.33 7.46 2.05
C ARG A 250 -20.82 7.11 2.16
N ASP A 251 -21.59 7.34 1.10
CA ASP A 251 -23.00 6.94 1.05
C ASP A 251 -23.17 5.42 0.84
N PHE A 252 -22.12 4.72 0.39
CA PHE A 252 -22.17 3.30 0.03
C PHE A 252 -21.38 2.40 0.98
N PHE A 253 -20.47 2.96 1.78
CA PHE A 253 -19.62 2.21 2.68
C PHE A 253 -19.81 2.68 4.13
N GLU A 254 -20.13 1.73 5.02
CA GLU A 254 -20.29 2.01 6.46
C GLU A 254 -18.96 2.40 7.12
N GLN A 255 -17.84 1.88 6.61
CA GLN A 255 -16.51 2.13 7.14
C GLN A 255 -15.79 3.20 6.31
N GLU A 256 -15.32 4.25 6.97
CA GLU A 256 -14.54 5.36 6.36
C GLU A 256 -13.30 4.84 5.62
N ALA A 257 -12.64 3.79 6.14
CA ALA A 257 -11.51 3.14 5.49
C ALA A 257 -11.85 2.56 4.11
N GLU A 258 -13.01 1.92 3.99
CA GLU A 258 -13.50 1.33 2.74
C GLU A 258 -13.93 2.43 1.77
N ALA A 259 -14.65 3.44 2.27
CA ALA A 259 -15.00 4.62 1.49
C ALA A 259 -13.74 5.28 0.91
N PHE A 260 -12.70 5.51 1.72
CA PHE A 260 -11.49 6.21 1.26
C PHE A 260 -10.73 5.36 0.25
N LEU A 261 -10.57 4.06 0.52
CA LEU A 261 -10.01 3.15 -0.46
C LEU A 261 -10.76 3.24 -1.78
N MET A 262 -12.10 3.23 -1.77
CA MET A 262 -12.91 3.21 -2.99
C MET A 262 -13.04 4.57 -3.68
N SER A 263 -12.86 5.67 -2.96
CA SER A 263 -12.88 7.04 -3.50
C SER A 263 -11.76 7.34 -4.49
N ILE A 264 -10.73 6.49 -4.55
CA ILE A 264 -9.60 6.59 -5.49
C ILE A 264 -9.86 5.65 -6.66
N SER A 265 -9.95 6.20 -7.86
CA SER A 265 -10.45 5.50 -9.03
C SER A 265 -9.56 5.76 -10.24
N ALA A 266 -9.96 5.23 -11.39
CA ALA A 266 -9.26 5.44 -12.65
C ALA A 266 -10.26 5.68 -13.78
N GLU A 267 -9.92 6.58 -14.69
CA GLU A 267 -10.69 6.89 -15.89
C GLU A 267 -9.87 6.54 -17.14
N ILE A 268 -10.53 5.90 -18.13
CA ILE A 268 -9.92 5.35 -19.36
C ILE A 268 -10.78 5.67 -20.60
#